data_AF-A0A0T5VV57-F1
#
_entry.id   AF-A0A0T5VV57-F1
#
_cell.length_a   1.000
_cell.length_b   1.000
_cell.length_c   1.000
_cell.angle_alpha   90.00
_cell.angle_beta   90.00
_cell.angle_gamma   90.00
#
_symmetry.space_group_name_H-M   'P 1'
#
loop_
_entity.id
_entity.type
_entity.pdbx_description
1 polymer ?
#
loop_
_entity_poly.entity_id
_entity_poly.type
_entity_poly.pdbx_seq_one_letter_code
_entity_poly.pdbx_strand_id
1 'polypeptide(L)'
;MKINTKVIYSFVIFVGVTYWSCTKKLQPEAKSGHQINKGWDRNQYFPTGIKSIKDSITSVSFFQTARPFYLEMKDSRSKKCLDMLQRARNEQSLVNIRLEGNSGKIVEVKFSAKQSNEIFRRSVNITRKK
;
A
#
# COMPACT_ATOMS: atom_id res chain seq x y z
N MET A 1 -13.41 45.74 -42.82
CA MET A 1 -13.87 45.50 -41.43
C MET A 1 -12.65 45.09 -40.60
N LYS A 2 -12.06 46.01 -39.83
CA LYS A 2 -10.79 45.78 -39.10
C LYS A 2 -11.09 45.11 -37.76
N ILE A 3 -10.79 43.82 -37.64
CA ILE A 3 -10.93 43.09 -36.37
C ILE A 3 -9.85 43.62 -35.42
N ASN A 4 -10.29 44.17 -34.29
CA ASN A 4 -9.43 44.78 -33.30
C ASN A 4 -8.63 43.70 -32.56
N THR A 5 -7.32 43.65 -32.81
CA THR A 5 -6.38 42.66 -32.26
C THR A 5 -6.41 42.60 -30.73
N LYS A 6 -6.77 43.69 -30.05
CA LYS A 6 -6.91 43.74 -28.58
C LYS A 6 -7.99 42.80 -28.03
N VAL A 7 -9.05 42.53 -28.78
CA VAL A 7 -10.14 41.63 -28.33
C VAL A 7 -9.68 40.17 -28.35
N ILE A 8 -8.85 39.80 -29.32
CA ILE A 8 -8.31 38.44 -29.49
C ILE A 8 -7.35 38.11 -28.33
N TYR A 9 -6.44 39.02 -27.99
CA TYR A 9 -5.50 38.81 -26.87
C TYR A 9 -6.20 38.66 -25.52
N SER A 10 -7.29 39.41 -25.28
CA SER A 10 -8.03 39.30 -24.03
C SER A 10 -8.76 37.96 -23.88
N PHE A 11 -9.18 37.35 -25.00
CA PHE A 11 -9.87 36.05 -24.98
C PHE A 11 -8.89 34.89 -24.74
N VAL A 12 -7.68 34.95 -25.32
CA VAL A 12 -6.63 33.92 -25.14
C VAL A 12 -6.15 33.87 -23.69
N ILE A 13 -6.04 35.03 -23.02
CA ILE A 13 -5.67 35.09 -21.59
C ILE A 13 -6.78 34.47 -20.72
N PHE A 14 -8.05 34.68 -21.03
CA PHE A 14 -9.16 34.13 -20.23
C PHE A 14 -9.27 32.59 -20.33
N VAL A 15 -8.96 32.01 -21.48
CA VAL A 15 -8.92 30.54 -21.66
C VAL A 15 -7.68 29.93 -20.97
N GLY A 16 -6.54 30.63 -20.99
CA GLY A 16 -5.31 30.15 -20.32
C GLY A 16 -5.42 30.10 -18.78
N VAL A 17 -6.11 31.08 -18.17
CA VAL A 17 -6.24 31.14 -16.70
C VAL A 17 -7.28 30.13 -16.18
N THR A 18 -8.32 29.84 -16.95
CA THR A 18 -9.31 28.81 -16.59
C THR A 18 -8.74 27.39 -16.68
N TYR A 19 -7.79 27.13 -17.60
CA TYR A 19 -7.06 25.86 -17.64
C TYR A 19 -6.07 25.69 -16.48
N TRP A 20 -5.45 26.76 -15.98
CA TRP A 20 -4.52 26.68 -14.85
C TRP A 20 -5.24 26.39 -13.52
N SER A 21 -6.45 26.92 -13.34
CA SER A 21 -7.24 26.62 -12.13
C SER A 21 -7.90 25.24 -12.14
N CYS A 22 -7.99 24.57 -13.29
CA CYS A 22 -8.66 23.27 -13.39
C CYS A 22 -7.71 22.06 -13.24
N THR A 23 -6.39 22.24 -13.37
CA THR A 23 -5.40 21.16 -13.26
C THR A 23 -4.81 20.99 -11.86
N LYS A 24 -4.98 21.97 -10.95
CA LYS A 24 -4.53 21.83 -9.55
C LYS A 24 -5.41 20.94 -8.65
N LYS A 25 -6.54 20.42 -9.16
CA LYS A 25 -7.44 19.53 -8.40
C LYS A 25 -7.44 18.07 -8.85
N LEU A 26 -6.48 17.67 -9.68
CA LEU A 26 -6.36 16.29 -10.18
C LEU A 26 -5.00 15.64 -9.90
N GLN A 27 -4.25 16.16 -8.93
CA GLN A 27 -3.57 15.23 -8.03
C GLN A 27 -4.65 14.78 -7.05
N PRO A 28 -5.09 13.51 -7.06
CA PRO A 28 -5.65 12.97 -5.85
C PRO A 28 -4.53 13.18 -4.82
N GLU A 29 -4.69 14.17 -3.93
CA GLU A 29 -4.03 14.10 -2.65
C GLU A 29 -4.30 12.69 -2.19
N ALA A 30 -3.24 11.87 -2.18
CA ALA A 30 -3.31 10.57 -1.57
C ALA A 30 -3.82 10.89 -0.17
N LYS A 31 -5.10 10.63 0.09
CA LYS A 31 -5.69 10.79 1.40
C LYS A 31 -4.82 9.91 2.27
N SER A 32 -3.84 10.52 2.93
CA SER A 32 -2.93 9.91 3.86
C SER A 32 -3.65 9.61 5.17
N GLY A 33 -4.97 9.36 5.09
CA GLY A 33 -5.69 8.54 6.02
C GLY A 33 -5.33 7.09 5.77
N HIS A 34 -4.05 6.74 5.93
CA HIS A 34 -3.80 5.53 6.70
C HIS A 34 -4.47 5.81 8.05
N GLN A 35 -5.74 5.41 8.20
CA GLN A 35 -6.22 5.03 9.52
C GLN A 35 -5.36 3.84 9.92
N ILE A 36 -4.14 4.14 10.38
CA ILE A 36 -3.37 3.23 11.19
C ILE A 36 -4.28 3.03 12.38
N ASN A 37 -4.97 1.88 12.44
CA ASN A 37 -5.64 1.45 13.66
C ASN A 37 -4.66 1.73 14.79
N LYS A 38 -5.01 2.62 15.72
CA LYS A 38 -4.11 3.21 16.73
C LYS A 38 -3.44 2.17 17.66
N GLY A 39 -3.60 0.88 17.42
CA GLY A 39 -2.99 -0.22 18.18
C GLY A 39 -2.01 -1.10 17.40
N TRP A 40 -1.66 -0.80 16.14
CA TRP A 40 -0.69 -1.61 15.38
C TRP A 40 0.64 -0.85 15.22
N ASP A 41 1.77 -1.51 15.45
CA ASP A 41 3.08 -0.90 15.21
C ASP A 41 3.29 -0.62 13.72
N ARG A 42 4.04 0.44 13.40
CA ARG A 42 4.27 0.95 12.03
C ARG A 42 4.86 -0.06 11.04
N ASN A 43 5.34 -1.20 11.52
CA ASN A 43 5.95 -2.26 10.71
C ASN A 43 5.24 -3.62 10.81
N GLN A 44 4.02 -3.65 11.37
CA GLN A 44 3.22 -4.86 11.50
C GLN A 44 2.18 -4.97 10.38
N TYR A 45 2.19 -6.08 9.67
CA TYR A 45 1.35 -6.32 8.51
C TYR A 45 0.58 -7.63 8.66
N PHE A 46 -0.64 -7.64 8.12
CA PHE A 46 -1.46 -8.84 8.03
C PHE A 46 -1.47 -9.35 6.58
N PRO A 47 -0.87 -10.51 6.28
CA PRO A 47 -0.84 -11.05 4.92
C PRO A 47 -2.23 -11.53 4.50
N THR A 48 -2.74 -11.00 3.38
CA THR A 48 -4.08 -11.32 2.86
C THR A 48 -4.02 -12.17 1.59
N GLY A 49 -3.00 -11.97 0.76
CA GLY A 49 -2.83 -12.66 -0.51
C GLY A 49 -1.36 -13.04 -0.72
N ILE A 50 -1.14 -14.26 -1.21
CA ILE A 50 0.18 -14.77 -1.59
C ILE A 50 -0.02 -15.48 -2.92
N LYS A 51 0.63 -14.99 -3.99
CA LYS A 51 0.48 -15.52 -5.35
C LYS A 51 1.84 -15.63 -6.01
N SER A 52 2.13 -16.80 -6.59
CA SER A 52 3.30 -16.93 -7.48
C SER A 52 3.01 -16.22 -8.80
N ILE A 53 3.89 -15.33 -9.24
CA ILE A 53 3.74 -14.59 -10.52
C ILE A 53 4.63 -15.24 -11.60
N LYS A 54 5.85 -15.62 -11.22
CA LYS A 54 6.83 -16.34 -12.04
C LYS A 54 7.54 -17.35 -11.14
N ASP A 55 8.19 -18.36 -11.71
CA ASP A 55 8.84 -19.46 -10.96
C ASP A 55 9.81 -18.99 -9.87
N SER A 56 10.32 -17.76 -9.97
CA SER A 56 11.25 -17.15 -9.01
C SER A 56 10.68 -15.97 -8.22
N ILE A 57 9.43 -15.56 -8.40
CA ILE A 57 8.85 -14.36 -7.75
C ILE A 57 7.45 -14.65 -7.21
N THR A 58 7.30 -14.52 -5.90
CA THR A 58 6.01 -14.56 -5.20
C THR A 58 5.59 -13.16 -4.81
N SER A 59 4.40 -12.72 -5.20
CA SER A 59 3.81 -11.47 -4.73
C SER A 59 3.00 -11.69 -3.46
N VAL A 60 3.09 -10.70 -2.57
CA VAL A 60 2.45 -10.69 -1.25
C VAL A 60 1.63 -9.42 -1.12
N SER A 61 0.37 -9.57 -0.72
CA SER A 61 -0.54 -8.46 -0.43
C SER A 61 -0.80 -8.40 1.07
N PHE A 62 -0.89 -7.18 1.60
CA PHE A 62 -1.16 -6.93 3.01
C PHE A 62 -2.44 -6.11 3.17
N PHE A 63 -3.15 -6.33 4.28
CA PHE A 63 -4.41 -5.63 4.55
C PHE A 63 -4.23 -4.10 4.67
N GLN A 64 -3.11 -3.68 5.25
CA GLN A 64 -2.83 -2.29 5.61
C GLN A 64 -2.53 -1.38 4.41
N THR A 65 -2.08 -1.95 3.29
CA THR A 65 -1.49 -1.15 2.21
C THR A 65 -1.67 -1.80 0.84
N ALA A 66 -1.89 -0.95 -0.17
CA ALA A 66 -1.92 -1.34 -1.57
C ALA A 66 -0.51 -1.40 -2.21
N ARG A 67 0.55 -1.08 -1.45
CA ARG A 67 1.92 -1.13 -1.95
C ARG A 67 2.25 -2.56 -2.42
N PRO A 68 2.90 -2.72 -3.59
CA PRO A 68 3.31 -4.05 -4.05
C PRO A 68 4.47 -4.57 -3.21
N PHE A 69 4.33 -5.79 -2.70
CA PHE A 69 5.42 -6.53 -2.07
C PHE A 69 5.67 -7.85 -2.81
N TYR A 70 6.92 -8.27 -2.80
CA TYR A 70 7.31 -9.51 -3.43
C TYR A 70 8.48 -10.18 -2.71
N LEU A 71 8.64 -11.47 -2.98
CA LEU A 71 9.66 -12.34 -2.45
C LEU A 71 10.34 -13.05 -3.62
N GLU A 72 11.66 -12.94 -3.72
CA GLU A 72 12.44 -13.67 -4.72
C GLU A 72 12.80 -15.06 -4.20
N MET A 73 12.33 -16.10 -4.87
CA MET A 73 12.49 -17.51 -4.50
C MET A 73 13.84 -18.09 -4.93
N LYS A 74 14.93 -17.37 -4.63
CA LYS A 74 16.31 -17.79 -4.98
C LYS A 74 16.96 -18.64 -3.88
N ASP A 75 16.66 -18.33 -2.62
CA ASP A 75 17.33 -18.93 -1.46
C ASP A 75 16.38 -19.74 -0.56
N SER A 76 16.94 -20.61 0.29
CA SER A 76 16.23 -21.29 1.38
C SER A 76 15.60 -20.30 2.38
N ARG A 77 16.21 -19.13 2.57
CA ARG A 77 15.67 -18.05 3.41
C ARG A 77 14.34 -17.52 2.89
N SER A 78 14.20 -17.41 1.56
CA SER A 78 12.95 -16.99 0.94
C SER A 78 11.86 -18.02 1.19
N LYS A 79 12.15 -19.33 1.04
CA LYS A 79 11.18 -20.38 1.39
C LYS A 79 10.70 -20.25 2.84
N LYS A 80 11.62 -20.05 3.79
CA LYS A 80 11.25 -19.81 5.19
C LYS A 80 10.37 -18.57 5.39
N CYS A 81 10.66 -17.47 4.70
CA CYS A 81 9.82 -16.27 4.76
C CYS A 81 8.42 -16.53 4.19
N LEU A 82 8.32 -17.27 3.09
CA LEU A 82 7.05 -17.66 2.48
C LEU A 82 6.22 -18.51 3.44
N ASP A 83 6.83 -19.52 4.06
CA ASP A 83 6.16 -20.39 5.04
C ASP A 83 5.63 -19.58 6.23
N MET A 84 6.41 -18.63 6.73
CA MET A 84 5.96 -17.74 7.81
C MET A 84 4.79 -16.85 7.40
N LEU A 85 4.79 -16.32 6.18
CA LEU A 85 3.68 -15.51 5.65
C LEU A 85 2.40 -16.35 5.48
N GLN A 86 2.53 -17.57 4.94
CA GLN A 86 1.40 -18.49 4.79
C GLN A 86 0.82 -18.88 6.15
N ARG A 87 1.69 -19.21 7.10
CA ARG A 87 1.29 -19.53 8.47
C ARG A 87 0.61 -18.35 9.15
N ALA A 88 1.17 -17.15 9.04
CA ALA A 88 0.57 -15.94 9.59
C ALA A 88 -0.82 -15.65 9.01
N ARG A 89 -1.02 -15.88 7.70
CA ARG A 89 -2.32 -15.76 7.06
C ARG A 89 -3.32 -16.75 7.64
N ASN A 90 -2.94 -18.02 7.76
CA ASN A 90 -3.81 -19.08 8.28
C ASN A 90 -4.16 -18.88 9.77
N GLU A 91 -3.19 -18.47 10.58
CA GLU A 91 -3.36 -18.21 12.01
C GLU A 91 -4.00 -16.85 12.33
N GLN A 92 -4.30 -16.05 11.30
CA GLN A 92 -4.78 -14.68 11.44
C GLN A 92 -3.88 -13.84 12.37
N SER A 93 -2.58 -13.86 12.09
CA SER A 93 -1.53 -13.25 12.89
C SER A 93 -0.79 -12.17 12.10
N LEU A 94 -0.29 -11.15 12.80
CA LEU A 94 0.54 -10.09 12.26
C LEU A 94 1.99 -10.55 12.13
N VAL A 95 2.68 -10.01 11.13
CA VAL A 95 4.11 -10.18 10.91
C VAL A 95 4.83 -8.84 10.82
N ASN A 96 6.07 -8.81 11.28
CA ASN A 96 7.02 -7.77 10.97
C ASN A 96 7.79 -8.16 9.72
N ILE A 97 7.83 -7.27 8.75
CA ILE A 97 8.58 -7.48 7.50
C ILE A 97 9.76 -6.51 7.44
N ARG A 98 10.89 -7.01 6.95
CA ARG A 98 12.03 -6.18 6.57
C ARG A 98 12.16 -6.18 5.05
N LEU A 99 12.40 -5.01 4.49
CA LEU A 99 12.53 -4.80 3.04
C LEU A 99 13.98 -4.56 2.64
N GLU A 100 14.33 -4.90 1.40
CA GLU A 100 15.62 -4.54 0.79
C GLU A 100 15.58 -3.08 0.33
N GLY A 101 16.15 -2.17 1.13
CA GLY A 101 16.15 -0.74 0.83
C GLY A 101 14.74 -0.19 0.64
N ASN A 102 14.54 0.61 -0.41
CA ASN A 102 13.23 1.16 -0.77
C ASN A 102 12.42 0.27 -1.73
N SER A 103 12.93 -0.91 -2.08
CA SER A 103 12.19 -1.85 -2.93
C SER A 103 11.01 -2.46 -2.18
N GLY A 104 10.06 -3.05 -2.92
CA GLY A 104 8.99 -3.88 -2.35
C GLY A 104 9.46 -5.29 -1.97
N LYS A 105 10.76 -5.59 -2.08
CA LYS A 105 11.32 -6.91 -1.86
C LYS A 105 11.42 -7.22 -0.37
N ILE A 106 10.79 -8.30 0.04
CA ILE A 106 10.85 -8.83 1.41
C ILE A 106 12.14 -9.63 1.56
N VAL A 107 12.92 -9.32 2.60
CA VAL A 107 14.17 -10.05 2.93
C VAL A 107 14.06 -10.86 4.22
N GLU A 108 13.16 -10.46 5.11
CA GLU A 108 12.98 -11.12 6.40
C GLU A 108 11.54 -10.96 6.86
N VAL A 109 11.01 -12.02 7.47
CA VAL A 109 9.68 -12.05 8.07
C VAL A 109 9.81 -12.62 9.48
N LYS A 110 9.18 -11.95 10.44
CA LYS A 110 9.10 -12.37 11.84
C LYS A 110 7.66 -12.27 12.31
N PHE A 111 7.22 -13.21 13.15
CA PHE A 111 5.94 -13.04 13.82
C PHE A 111 5.95 -11.82 14.73
N SER A 112 4.83 -11.12 14.79
CA SER A 112 4.64 -10.03 15.75
C SER A 112 4.49 -10.58 17.16
N ALA A 113 4.71 -9.71 18.15
CA ALA A 113 4.52 -10.07 19.56
C ALA A 113 3.08 -10.56 19.81
N LYS A 114 2.94 -11.50 20.76
CA LYS A 114 1.65 -12.13 21.12
C LYS A 114 0.57 -11.08 21.43
N GLN A 115 0.94 -10.03 22.16
CA GLN A 115 0.04 -8.93 22.52
C GLN A 115 -0.54 -8.21 21.28
N SER A 116 0.28 -7.92 20.27
CA SER A 116 -0.17 -7.29 19.02
C SER A 116 -1.15 -8.18 18.25
N ASN A 117 -0.90 -9.49 18.23
CA ASN A 117 -1.81 -10.46 17.61
C ASN A 117 -3.16 -10.55 18.32
N GLU A 118 -3.18 -10.46 19.66
CA GLU A 118 -4.43 -10.43 20.43
C GLU A 118 -5.25 -9.17 20.15
N ILE A 119 -4.60 -8.00 20.10
CA ILE A 119 -5.24 -6.72 19.73
C ILE A 119 -5.83 -6.80 18.32
N PHE A 120 -5.06 -7.36 17.37
CA PHE A 120 -5.52 -7.59 16.00
C PHE A 120 -6.77 -8.47 15.95
N ARG A 121 -6.72 -9.66 16.57
CA ARG A 121 -7.85 -10.61 16.58
C ARG A 121 -9.12 -10.00 17.19
N ARG A 122 -8.99 -9.25 18.28
CA ARG A 122 -10.13 -8.52 18.86
C ARG A 122 -10.74 -7.52 17.88
N SER A 123 -9.89 -6.76 17.17
CA SER A 123 -10.33 -5.75 16.20
C SER A 123 -11.05 -6.36 14.99
N VAL A 124 -10.53 -7.47 14.46
CA VAL A 124 -11.14 -8.19 13.32
C VAL A 124 -12.48 -8.82 13.71
N ASN A 125 -12.59 -9.39 14.91
CA ASN A 125 -13.82 -10.04 15.38
C ASN A 125 -14.95 -9.04 15.63
N ILE A 126 -14.65 -7.82 16.07
CA ILE A 126 -15.65 -6.75 16.20
C ILE A 126 -16.21 -6.36 14.83
N THR A 127 -15.36 -6.33 13.81
CA THR A 127 -15.74 -5.96 12.45
C THR A 127 -16.64 -7.01 11.77
N ARG A 128 -16.53 -8.30 12.15
CA ARG A 128 -17.37 -9.38 11.61
C ARG A 128 -18.79 -9.48 12.22
N LYS A 129 -19.03 -8.83 13.36
CA LYS A 129 -20.34 -8.88 14.06
C LYS A 129 -21.27 -7.72 13.71
N LYS A 130 -20.82 -6.77 12.89
CA LYS A 130 -21.65 -5.73 12.28
C LYS A 130 -21.99 -6.13 10.85
#